data_AF-A0A954XB13-F1
#
_entry.id   AF-A0A954XB13-F1
#
_cell.length_a   1.000
_cell.length_b   1.000
_cell.length_c   1.000
_cell.angle_alpha   90.00
_cell.angle_beta   90.00
_cell.angle_gamma   90.00
#
_symmetry.space_group_name_H-M   'P 1'
#
loop_
_entity.id
_entity.type
_entity.pdbx_description
1 polymer ?
#
loop_
_entity_poly.entity_id
_entity_poly.type
_entity_poly.pdbx_seq_one_letter_code
_entity_poly.pdbx_strand_id
1 'polypeptide(L)'
;WDRKELIVPNKELITGRLLNWTLSNQVNRLTIEVGIAYGSDTALAHRLLLKVADENRLVLKEPPPIATFEGFGDSTLNFTLRCFLPDLENRLTAIHELHTEIDQAFREAEIEIAFPQRDLHIRSMPTRIEQRLSDAATGSNGSAADKAATNKATEKHETPSTGDSK
;
A
#
# COMPACT_ATOMS: atom_id res chain seq x y z
N TRP A 1 -8.33 -17.12 21.12
CA TRP A 1 -9.05 -18.06 22.00
C TRP A 1 -10.44 -18.31 21.47
N ASP A 2 -10.73 -19.55 21.07
CA ASP A 2 -12.06 -20.17 21.14
C ASP A 2 -11.83 -21.69 21.19
N ARG A 3 -11.84 -22.27 22.39
CA ARG A 3 -11.64 -23.72 22.61
C ARG A 3 -13.01 -24.40 22.51
N LYS A 4 -13.31 -25.02 21.37
CA LYS A 4 -14.48 -25.89 21.21
C LYS A 4 -14.00 -27.32 21.03
N GLU A 5 -14.29 -28.17 22.01
CA GLU A 5 -14.21 -29.63 21.87
C GLU A 5 -15.59 -30.17 21.48
N LEU A 6 -15.65 -30.89 20.37
CA LEU A 6 -16.83 -31.62 19.93
C LEU A 6 -16.61 -33.10 20.25
N ILE A 7 -17.33 -33.62 21.24
CA ILE A 7 -17.34 -35.05 21.59
C ILE A 7 -18.56 -35.69 20.93
N VAL A 8 -18.33 -36.53 19.91
CA VAL A 8 -19.38 -37.35 19.30
C VAL A 8 -19.38 -38.72 20.00
N PRO A 9 -20.48 -39.12 20.67
CA PRO A 9 -20.51 -40.38 21.41
C PRO A 9 -20.60 -41.56 20.45
N ASN A 10 -19.56 -42.38 20.50
CA ASN A 10 -19.33 -43.48 19.58
C ASN A 10 -20.24 -44.68 19.91
N LYS A 11 -21.32 -44.87 19.15
CA LYS A 11 -22.03 -46.16 19.08
C LYS A 11 -22.32 -46.66 17.66
N GLU A 12 -21.87 -45.95 16.62
CA GLU A 12 -22.07 -46.36 15.22
C GLU A 12 -20.76 -46.65 14.42
N LEU A 13 -19.55 -46.49 14.98
CA LEU A 13 -18.30 -46.71 14.22
C LEU A 13 -17.60 -48.06 14.53
N ILE A 14 -18.35 -49.11 14.88
CA ILE A 14 -17.77 -50.45 15.07
C ILE A 14 -18.06 -51.28 13.83
N THR A 15 -17.23 -51.16 12.79
CA THR A 15 -16.80 -52.26 11.91
C THR A 15 -15.91 -51.73 10.79
N GLY A 16 -14.60 -51.92 10.95
CA GLY A 16 -13.60 -51.58 9.94
C GLY A 16 -12.47 -50.76 10.55
N ARG A 17 -11.22 -51.26 10.42
CA ARG A 17 -10.03 -50.49 10.79
C ARG A 17 -9.99 -49.20 9.96
N LEU A 18 -10.47 -48.10 10.52
CA LEU A 18 -10.23 -46.77 9.97
C LEU A 18 -8.78 -46.41 10.28
N LEU A 19 -7.92 -46.51 9.26
CA LEU A 19 -6.61 -45.87 9.29
C LEU A 19 -6.88 -44.36 9.26
N ASN A 20 -6.85 -43.72 10.43
CA ASN A 20 -7.00 -42.28 10.54
C ASN A 20 -5.72 -41.61 10.02
N TRP A 21 -5.74 -41.14 8.77
CA TRP A 21 -4.61 -40.42 8.14
C TRP A 21 -4.38 -39.02 8.74
N THR A 22 -5.28 -38.53 9.59
CA THR A 22 -5.34 -37.09 9.94
C THR A 22 -4.76 -36.70 11.30
N LEU A 23 -4.28 -37.65 12.11
CA LEU A 23 -3.91 -37.33 13.50
C LEU A 23 -2.43 -36.99 13.73
N SER A 24 -1.54 -37.26 12.77
CA SER A 24 -0.09 -37.20 13.08
C SER A 24 0.64 -35.95 12.62
N ASN A 25 0.03 -35.05 11.84
CA ASN A 25 0.72 -33.84 11.36
C ASN A 25 -0.29 -32.73 11.01
N GLN A 26 -0.74 -31.99 12.03
CA GLN A 26 -1.33 -30.66 11.83
C GLN A 26 -0.24 -29.67 11.39
N VAL A 27 0.39 -29.90 10.25
CA VAL A 27 1.35 -28.94 9.72
C VAL A 27 0.55 -27.71 9.28
N ASN A 28 0.62 -26.65 10.06
CA ASN A 28 -0.19 -25.46 9.83
C ASN A 28 0.44 -24.66 8.70
N ARG A 29 -0.12 -24.82 7.51
CA ARG A 29 0.32 -24.06 6.33
C ARG A 29 -0.08 -22.60 6.48
N LEU A 30 0.92 -21.74 6.48
CA LEU A 30 0.77 -20.30 6.39
C LEU A 30 0.97 -19.86 4.92
N THR A 31 0.18 -18.89 4.48
CA THR A 31 0.23 -18.35 3.11
C THR A 31 0.27 -16.83 3.22
N ILE A 32 1.28 -16.22 2.59
CA ILE A 32 1.53 -14.78 2.57
C ILE A 32 1.50 -14.34 1.11
N GLU A 33 0.64 -13.39 0.79
CA GLU A 33 0.48 -12.86 -0.57
C GLU A 33 1.16 -11.49 -0.64
N VAL A 34 2.01 -11.30 -1.65
CA VAL A 34 2.77 -10.06 -1.82
C VAL A 34 2.73 -9.63 -3.29
N GLY A 35 2.40 -8.36 -3.52
CA GLY A 35 2.42 -7.75 -4.85
C GLY A 35 3.60 -6.78 -4.99
N ILE A 36 4.49 -7.03 -5.95
CA ILE A 36 5.58 -6.10 -6.28
C ILE A 36 5.23 -5.28 -7.54
N ALA A 37 5.82 -4.09 -7.69
CA ALA A 37 5.57 -3.22 -8.81
C ALA A 37 6.07 -3.83 -10.13
N TYR A 38 5.35 -3.55 -11.22
CA TYR A 38 5.82 -3.87 -12.57
C TYR A 38 7.18 -3.21 -12.83
N GLY A 39 8.11 -3.96 -13.42
CA GLY A 39 9.50 -3.52 -13.65
C GLY A 39 10.50 -3.96 -12.58
N SER A 40 10.03 -4.52 -11.46
CA SER A 40 10.90 -5.10 -10.42
C SER A 40 11.55 -6.41 -10.87
N ASP A 41 12.72 -6.74 -10.31
CA ASP A 41 13.38 -8.04 -10.55
C ASP A 41 12.63 -9.17 -9.83
N THR A 42 11.87 -9.96 -10.61
CA THR A 42 11.07 -11.09 -10.13
C THR A 42 11.92 -12.23 -9.56
N ALA A 43 13.12 -12.45 -10.10
CA ALA A 43 14.01 -13.49 -9.61
C ALA A 43 14.63 -13.09 -8.27
N LEU A 44 14.96 -11.80 -8.10
CA LEU A 44 15.42 -11.27 -6.82
C LEU A 44 14.31 -11.31 -5.76
N ALA A 45 13.10 -10.86 -6.09
CA ALA A 45 11.92 -10.96 -5.21
C ALA A 45 11.70 -12.39 -4.72
N HIS A 46 11.69 -13.36 -5.63
CA HIS A 46 11.53 -14.78 -5.30
C HIS A 46 12.62 -15.28 -4.33
N ARG A 47 13.89 -14.94 -4.59
CA ARG A 47 15.00 -15.33 -3.70
C ARG A 47 14.87 -14.71 -2.31
N LEU A 48 14.47 -13.44 -2.22
CA LEU A 48 14.29 -12.74 -0.95
C LEU A 48 13.13 -13.33 -0.13
N LEU A 49 12.00 -13.64 -0.78
CA LEU A 49 10.87 -14.30 -0.11
C LEU A 49 11.27 -15.65 0.52
N LEU A 50 12.01 -16.47 -0.22
CA LEU A 50 12.53 -17.74 0.30
C LEU A 50 13.55 -17.53 1.42
N LYS A 51 14.46 -16.56 1.25
CA LYS A 51 15.48 -16.24 2.25
C LYS A 51 14.85 -15.80 3.57
N VAL A 52 13.90 -14.87 3.53
CA VAL A 52 13.18 -14.39 4.72
C VAL A 52 12.43 -15.53 5.40
N ALA A 53 11.71 -16.35 4.63
CA ALA A 53 11.00 -17.50 5.18
C ALA A 53 11.94 -18.54 5.82
N ASP A 54 13.13 -18.73 5.25
CA ASP A 54 14.14 -19.61 5.80
C ASP A 54 14.77 -19.01 7.08
N GLU A 55 15.10 -17.73 7.11
CA GLU A 55 15.71 -17.08 8.28
C GLU A 55 14.73 -16.94 9.47
N ASN A 56 13.43 -16.95 9.22
CA ASN A 56 12.42 -16.83 10.26
C ASN A 56 12.37 -18.08 11.17
N ARG A 57 12.49 -17.86 12.49
CA ARG A 57 12.58 -18.93 13.50
C ARG A 57 11.27 -19.67 13.75
N LEU A 58 10.13 -19.07 13.41
CA LEU A 58 8.80 -19.66 13.62
C LEU A 58 8.41 -20.57 12.45
N VAL A 59 9.12 -20.49 11.32
CA VAL A 59 8.90 -21.31 10.13
C VAL A 59 9.64 -22.63 10.22
N LEU A 60 8.95 -23.72 9.90
CA LEU A 60 9.53 -25.04 9.77
C LEU A 60 10.44 -25.13 8.54
N LYS A 61 11.60 -25.78 8.72
CA LYS A 61 12.52 -26.13 7.63
C LYS A 61 12.05 -27.33 6.82
N GLU A 62 11.32 -28.23 7.47
CA GLU A 62 10.75 -29.42 6.86
C GLU A 62 9.26 -29.49 7.23
N PRO A 63 8.34 -29.40 6.26
CA PRO A 63 8.57 -29.13 4.83
C PRO A 63 9.10 -27.70 4.55
N PRO A 64 9.95 -27.52 3.53
CA PRO A 64 10.58 -26.23 3.23
C PRO A 64 9.56 -25.20 2.72
N PRO A 65 9.84 -23.89 2.93
CA PRO A 65 9.03 -22.84 2.36
C PRO A 65 9.10 -22.84 0.83
N ILE A 66 7.99 -22.46 0.20
CA ILE A 66 7.84 -22.38 -1.26
C ILE A 66 7.33 -20.99 -1.61
N ALA A 67 8.04 -20.29 -2.48
CA ALA A 67 7.57 -19.05 -3.10
C ALA A 67 7.18 -19.32 -4.56
N THR A 68 6.06 -18.77 -5.00
CA THR A 68 5.56 -18.92 -6.37
C THR A 68 5.19 -17.55 -6.94
N PHE A 69 5.49 -17.36 -8.22
CA PHE A 69 4.94 -16.25 -9.00
C PHE A 69 3.59 -16.70 -9.55
N GLU A 70 2.49 -16.22 -8.95
CA GLU A 70 1.14 -16.68 -9.27
C GLU A 70 0.61 -16.04 -10.57
N GLY A 71 1.09 -14.85 -10.91
CA GLY A 71 0.76 -14.21 -12.18
C GLY A 71 0.77 -12.69 -12.13
N PHE A 72 0.09 -12.11 -13.13
CA PHE A 72 0.04 -10.69 -13.39
C PHE A 72 -1.31 -10.13 -12.89
N GLY A 73 -1.27 -9.18 -11.94
CA GLY A 73 -2.43 -8.43 -11.47
C GLY A 73 -2.56 -7.07 -12.15
N ASP A 74 -3.65 -6.34 -11.87
CA ASP A 74 -3.97 -5.07 -12.53
C ASP A 74 -2.88 -3.99 -12.38
N SER A 75 -2.18 -3.97 -11.25
CA SER A 75 -1.05 -3.06 -10.99
C SER A 75 0.12 -3.74 -10.28
N THR A 76 0.10 -5.07 -10.18
CA THR A 76 1.00 -5.85 -9.32
C THR A 76 1.51 -7.10 -10.03
N LEU A 77 2.74 -7.50 -9.70
CA LEU A 77 3.30 -8.82 -9.97
C LEU A 77 3.06 -9.68 -8.72
N ASN A 78 2.18 -10.69 -8.82
CA ASN A 78 1.66 -11.41 -7.66
C ASN A 78 2.56 -12.59 -7.27
N PHE A 79 3.04 -12.57 -6.03
CA PHE A 79 3.78 -13.65 -5.41
C PHE A 79 3.01 -14.24 -4.24
N THR A 80 3.16 -15.54 -4.04
CA THR A 80 2.67 -16.25 -2.86
C THR A 80 3.82 -16.98 -2.18
N LEU A 81 4.03 -16.70 -0.90
CA LEU A 81 4.92 -17.45 -0.03
C LEU A 81 4.10 -18.42 0.82
N ARG A 82 4.41 -19.71 0.72
CA ARG A 82 3.81 -20.79 1.51
C ARG A 82 4.86 -21.34 2.46
N CYS A 83 4.59 -21.26 3.74
CA CYS A 83 5.44 -21.80 4.79
C CYS A 83 4.61 -22.63 5.77
N PHE A 84 5.28 -23.31 6.68
CA PHE A 84 4.65 -24.22 7.62
C PHE A 84 5.07 -23.86 9.04
N LEU A 85 4.14 -23.91 9.99
CA LEU A 85 4.38 -23.59 11.39
C LEU A 85 4.25 -24.85 12.26
N PRO A 86 5.04 -24.96 13.36
CA PRO A 86 4.94 -26.06 14.30
C PRO A 86 3.62 -26.04 15.10
N ASP A 87 3.12 -24.84 15.41
CA ASP A 87 1.92 -24.63 16.23
C ASP A 87 1.06 -23.47 15.70
N LEU A 88 -0.20 -23.41 16.14
CA LEU A 88 -1.13 -22.32 15.80
C LEU A 88 -1.03 -21.11 16.75
N GLU A 89 -0.40 -21.28 17.91
CA GLU A 89 -0.34 -20.23 18.93
C GLU A 89 0.47 -19.03 18.42
N ASN A 90 1.57 -19.31 17.72
CA ASN A 90 2.46 -18.28 17.19
C ASN A 90 2.08 -17.78 15.79
N ARG A 91 0.93 -18.21 15.25
CA ARG A 91 0.55 -17.89 13.86
C ARG A 91 0.50 -16.40 13.57
N LEU A 92 -0.08 -15.60 14.46
CA LEU A 92 -0.19 -14.15 14.25
C LEU A 92 1.17 -13.46 14.34
N THR A 93 2.02 -13.90 15.25
CA THR A 93 3.40 -13.42 15.39
C THR A 93 4.21 -13.73 14.14
N ALA A 94 4.15 -14.97 13.65
CA ALA A 94 4.83 -15.39 12.42
C ALA A 94 4.37 -14.59 11.20
N ILE A 95 3.06 -14.33 11.08
CA ILE A 95 2.53 -13.45 10.02
C ILE A 95 3.14 -12.06 10.11
N HIS A 96 3.14 -11.45 11.30
CA HIS A 96 3.65 -10.10 11.48
C HIS A 96 5.16 -10.01 11.19
N GLU A 97 5.95 -10.94 11.73
CA GLU A 97 7.39 -11.01 11.50
C GLU A 97 7.70 -11.19 10.02
N LEU A 98 7.07 -12.17 9.35
CA LEU A 98 7.29 -12.40 7.92
C LEU A 98 6.94 -11.17 7.08
N HIS A 99 5.81 -10.49 7.32
CA HIS A 99 5.49 -9.28 6.56
C HIS A 99 6.51 -8.16 6.80
N THR A 100 6.97 -7.99 8.04
CA THR A 100 7.92 -6.94 8.40
C THR A 100 9.31 -7.22 7.81
N GLU A 101 9.76 -8.47 7.88
CA GLU A 101 11.03 -8.92 7.31
C GLU A 101 10.99 -8.86 5.78
N ILE A 102 9.87 -9.19 5.14
CA ILE A 102 9.68 -9.04 3.68
C ILE A 102 9.74 -7.56 3.28
N ASP A 103 9.03 -6.66 3.97
CA ASP A 103 9.08 -5.22 3.68
C ASP A 103 10.51 -4.68 3.79
N GLN A 104 11.22 -5.05 4.86
CA GLN A 104 12.60 -4.63 5.08
C GLN A 104 13.53 -5.18 3.98
N ALA A 105 13.44 -6.47 3.67
CA ALA A 105 14.27 -7.11 2.64
C ALA A 105 14.01 -6.52 1.25
N PHE A 106 12.76 -6.19 0.93
CA PHE A 106 12.40 -5.55 -0.34
C PHE A 106 12.90 -4.12 -0.39
N ARG A 107 12.77 -3.35 0.70
CA ARG A 107 13.32 -1.99 0.78
C ARG A 107 14.83 -1.96 0.61
N GLU A 108 15.56 -2.88 1.25
CA GLU A 108 17.02 -3.01 1.12
C GLU A 108 17.47 -3.40 -0.29
N ALA A 109 16.65 -4.18 -0.99
CA ALA A 109 16.90 -4.64 -2.35
C ALA A 109 16.31 -3.71 -3.43
N GLU A 110 15.79 -2.55 -3.05
CA GLU A 110 15.15 -1.57 -3.95
C GLU A 110 13.98 -2.16 -4.76
N ILE A 111 13.27 -3.14 -4.20
CA ILE A 111 12.06 -3.72 -4.77
C ILE A 111 10.87 -2.90 -4.29
N GLU A 112 10.19 -2.25 -5.23
CA GLU A 112 9.02 -1.44 -4.92
C GLU A 112 7.79 -2.34 -4.72
N ILE A 113 7.11 -2.16 -3.58
CA ILE A 113 5.82 -2.80 -3.32
C ILE A 113 4.75 -2.07 -4.11
N ALA A 114 3.94 -2.80 -4.86
CA ALA A 114 2.95 -2.19 -5.72
C ALA A 114 1.83 -1.53 -4.91
N PHE A 115 1.42 -0.37 -5.40
CA PHE A 115 0.20 0.31 -4.98
C PHE A 115 -0.76 0.41 -6.17
N PRO A 116 -2.08 0.56 -5.95
CA PRO A 116 -3.04 0.71 -7.04
C PRO A 116 -2.70 1.90 -7.92
N GLN A 117 -2.48 1.66 -9.22
CA GLN A 117 -2.24 2.73 -10.19
C GLN A 117 -3.57 3.18 -10.80
N ARG A 118 -3.75 4.50 -10.96
CA ARG A 118 -4.91 5.09 -11.64
C ARG A 118 -4.45 6.02 -12.74
N ASP A 119 -4.74 5.64 -13.97
CA ASP A 119 -4.51 6.49 -15.13
C ASP A 119 -5.69 7.45 -15.32
N LEU A 120 -5.40 8.75 -15.39
CA LEU A 120 -6.36 9.80 -15.68
C LEU A 120 -6.27 10.23 -17.13
N HIS A 121 -7.22 9.79 -17.96
CA HIS A 121 -7.34 10.24 -19.35
C HIS A 121 -8.28 11.45 -19.45
N ILE A 122 -7.72 12.66 -19.52
CA ILE A 122 -8.48 13.92 -19.62
C ILE A 122 -8.88 14.15 -21.09
N ARG A 123 -10.16 14.02 -21.40
CA ARG A 123 -10.70 14.20 -22.78
C ARG A 123 -10.96 15.66 -23.16
N SER A 124 -11.24 16.50 -22.18
CA SER A 124 -11.43 17.94 -22.37
C SER A 124 -11.10 18.68 -21.08
N MET A 125 -10.35 19.78 -21.21
CA MET A 125 -10.09 20.71 -20.12
C MET A 125 -11.13 21.84 -20.18
N PRO A 126 -11.71 22.26 -19.05
CA PRO A 126 -12.47 23.50 -19.01
C PRO A 126 -11.56 24.67 -19.41
N THR A 127 -12.02 25.55 -20.31
CA THR A 127 -11.24 26.69 -20.84
C THR A 127 -10.63 27.57 -19.75
N ARG A 128 -11.26 27.66 -18.58
CA ARG A 128 -10.75 28.39 -17.41
C ARG A 128 -9.46 27.80 -16.83
N ILE A 129 -9.27 26.49 -16.92
CA ILE A 129 -8.06 25.80 -16.49
C ILE A 129 -6.97 25.96 -17.56
N GLU A 130 -7.33 25.87 -18.84
CA GLU A 130 -6.42 26.14 -19.96
C GLU A 130 -5.83 27.56 -19.89
N GLN A 131 -6.68 28.56 -19.67
CA GLN A 131 -6.27 29.96 -19.52
C GLN A 131 -5.33 30.17 -18.33
N ARG A 132 -5.60 29.53 -17.19
CA ARG A 132 -4.72 29.64 -16.01
C ARG A 132 -3.38 28.95 -16.20
N LEU A 133 -3.35 27.84 -16.94
CA LEU A 133 -2.10 27.15 -17.27
C LEU A 133 -1.27 27.95 -18.30
N SER A 134 -1.91 28.59 -19.29
CA SER A 134 -1.23 29.47 -20.25
C SER A 134 -0.71 30.75 -19.59
N ASP A 135 -1.48 31.35 -18.69
CA ASP A 135 -1.07 32.54 -17.94
C ASP A 135 0.08 32.22 -16.98
N ALA A 136 0.05 31.04 -16.34
CA ALA A 136 1.13 30.57 -15.48
C ALA A 136 2.40 30.22 -16.27
N ALA A 137 2.27 29.66 -17.48
CA ALA A 137 3.42 29.38 -18.36
C ALA A 137 4.05 30.65 -18.95
N THR A 138 3.25 31.72 -19.14
CA THR A 138 3.70 33.00 -19.69
C THR A 138 4.17 33.98 -18.59
N GLY A 139 3.83 33.73 -17.33
CA GLY A 139 3.99 34.63 -16.20
C GLY A 139 5.31 34.55 -15.40
N SER A 140 6.46 34.30 -16.05
CA SER A 140 7.78 34.57 -15.44
C SER A 140 8.56 35.60 -16.25
N ASN A 141 8.00 36.82 -16.36
CA ASN A 141 8.76 38.06 -16.52
C ASN A 141 7.79 39.25 -16.45
N GLY A 142 7.71 39.93 -15.31
CA GLY A 142 6.99 41.21 -15.25
C GLY A 142 6.46 41.61 -13.88
N SER A 143 7.37 42.06 -13.01
CA SER A 143 7.18 43.15 -12.05
C SER A 143 5.88 43.25 -11.25
N ALA A 144 6.05 43.03 -9.94
CA ALA A 144 5.30 43.69 -8.89
C ALA A 144 5.42 45.23 -9.01
N ALA A 145 4.59 45.87 -9.84
CA ALA A 145 4.34 47.32 -9.81
C ALA A 145 3.22 47.67 -10.79
N ASP A 146 1.94 47.54 -10.39
CA ASP A 146 0.90 48.57 -10.66
C ASP A 146 -0.49 48.13 -10.17
N LYS A 147 -0.75 48.25 -8.86
CA LYS A 147 -2.12 48.48 -8.31
C LYS A 147 -2.02 49.24 -6.99
N ALA A 148 -1.35 50.39 -7.02
CA ALA A 148 -1.31 51.34 -5.91
C ALA A 148 -1.40 52.78 -6.42
N ALA A 149 -2.33 53.08 -7.34
CA ALA A 149 -2.59 54.47 -7.76
C ALA A 149 -3.97 54.64 -8.42
N THR A 150 -5.06 54.47 -7.67
CA THR A 150 -6.36 55.10 -8.00
C THR A 150 -7.12 55.43 -6.73
N ASN A 151 -6.55 56.34 -5.91
CA ASN A 151 -7.34 57.20 -5.03
C ASN A 151 -6.45 58.29 -4.39
N LYS A 152 -6.03 59.27 -5.19
CA LYS A 152 -5.72 60.62 -4.68
C LYS A 152 -5.44 61.59 -5.84
N ALA A 153 -5.82 62.85 -5.61
CA ALA A 153 -5.48 64.06 -6.36
C ALA A 153 -6.47 64.50 -7.45
N THR A 154 -7.60 65.07 -7.00
CA THR A 154 -8.01 66.41 -7.45
C THR A 154 -8.23 67.29 -6.21
N GLU A 155 -7.16 67.95 -5.78
CA GLU A 155 -7.14 69.21 -5.01
C GLU A 155 -6.57 70.24 -6.02
N LYS A 156 -7.00 71.49 -6.20
CA LYS A 156 -7.25 72.55 -5.21
C LYS A 156 -7.64 73.87 -5.93
N HIS A 157 -8.03 74.85 -5.11
CA HIS A 157 -8.31 76.29 -5.33
C HIS A 157 -9.75 76.64 -5.71
N GLU A 158 -10.50 77.47 -4.97
CA GLU A 158 -10.15 78.68 -4.21
C GLU A 158 -10.88 78.81 -2.84
N THR A 159 -10.31 79.58 -1.91
CA THR A 159 -10.87 80.04 -0.61
C THR A 159 -11.13 81.57 -0.68
N PRO A 160 -11.65 82.26 0.36
CA PRO A 160 -12.84 82.05 1.20
C PRO A 160 -13.72 83.34 1.30
N SER A 161 -14.96 83.28 1.82
CA SER A 161 -15.70 84.50 2.24
C SER A 161 -16.73 84.23 3.34
N THR A 162 -16.34 84.61 4.56
CA THR A 162 -17.04 85.44 5.57
C THR A 162 -18.56 85.32 5.79
N GLY A 163 -18.89 85.00 7.05
CA GLY A 163 -20.02 85.55 7.84
C GLY A 163 -21.41 84.98 7.53
N ASP A 164 -22.40 84.97 8.41
CA ASP A 164 -22.56 85.38 9.81
C ASP A 164 -23.96 84.86 10.21
N SER A 165 -24.20 84.64 11.51
CA SER A 165 -25.49 84.71 12.25
C SER A 165 -26.80 84.30 11.54
N LYS A 166 -27.64 83.41 12.08
CA LYS A 166 -28.38 83.55 13.35
C LYS A 166 -29.30 82.34 13.52
#